data_AF-A0A918A2Y9-F1
#
_entry.id   AF-A0A918A2Y9-F1
#
_cell.length_a   1.000
_cell.length_b   1.000
_cell.length_c   1.000
_cell.angle_alpha   90.00
_cell.angle_beta   90.00
_cell.angle_gamma   90.00
#
_symmetry.space_group_name_H-M   'P 1'
#
loop_
_entity.id
_entity.type
_entity.pdbx_description
1 polymer ?
#
loop_
_entity_poly.entity_id
_entity_poly.type
_entity_poly.pdbx_seq_one_letter_code
_entity_poly.pdbx_strand_id
1 'polypeptide(L)'
;MPGETTKRIQRLITESALTQTEFAARAGLDASKFSKSMSGVRRFTSLDLARIAEVGGVTVDWLLGIDRPAPALAARTRGSTTSEQEAVAEAERLAQFWADLTFLGYEQPRVALAALPPRGRCIDQGRELAESALRLAKSQNVEPWQKRDLAPLVEDLFGIDVRIMRFSAGYEGLSWSDDACKLVIVGTSDIPARQRFTIAHELGHLIAGDDQGLHLDPNLSDAAHRKNPSEIRANAFATEFLLPREVLKEKARERDWSDRSFAELACDLYVSPVNLAWRLFNLDLIDSEQCARFRAISALQAATLADRLESHWAWIASAGQPRISVPLVRTAFQAYQQGDTTLRPLANLLRVDTAHLRQAMDGAREESPLSS
;
A
#
# COMPACT_ATOMS: atom_id res chain seq x y z
N MET A 1 0.60 40.25 -28.01
CA MET A 1 0.48 40.69 -26.61
C MET A 1 0.87 39.52 -25.72
N PRO A 2 1.91 39.63 -24.88
CA PRO A 2 2.27 38.55 -23.95
C PRO A 2 1.05 38.24 -23.09
N GLY A 3 0.54 37.01 -23.19
CA GLY A 3 -0.67 36.59 -22.48
C GLY A 3 -0.53 36.80 -20.97
N GLU A 4 -1.65 36.93 -20.28
CA GLU A 4 -1.71 37.16 -18.84
C GLU A 4 -0.79 36.22 -18.03
N THR A 5 -0.66 34.97 -18.49
CA THR A 5 0.29 33.97 -17.97
C THR A 5 1.74 34.44 -17.98
N THR A 6 2.26 34.96 -19.09
CA THR A 6 3.65 35.46 -19.15
C THR A 6 3.92 36.62 -18.19
N LYS A 7 2.92 37.46 -17.90
CA LYS A 7 3.06 38.53 -16.89
C LYS A 7 3.15 37.95 -15.48
N ARG A 8 2.33 36.95 -15.15
CA ARG A 8 2.38 36.24 -13.86
C ARG A 8 3.71 35.49 -13.67
N ILE A 9 4.24 34.89 -14.73
CA ILE A 9 5.57 34.25 -14.70
C ILE A 9 6.68 35.29 -14.47
N GLN A 10 6.64 36.43 -15.17
CA GLN A 10 7.62 37.50 -14.96
C GLN A 10 7.61 38.02 -13.52
N ARG A 11 6.42 38.11 -12.91
CA ARG A 11 6.27 38.49 -11.51
C ARG A 11 6.96 37.50 -10.57
N LEU A 12 6.78 36.19 -10.76
CA LEU A 12 7.46 35.17 -9.97
C LEU A 12 8.98 35.24 -10.07
N ILE A 13 9.51 35.48 -11.28
CA ILE A 13 10.96 35.65 -11.48
C ILE A 13 11.47 36.82 -10.63
N THR A 14 10.81 37.97 -10.70
CA THR A 14 11.17 39.16 -9.92
C THR A 14 11.07 38.92 -8.41
N GLU A 15 10.01 38.25 -7.94
CA GLU A 15 9.80 37.94 -6.51
C GLU A 15 10.79 36.87 -5.99
N SER A 16 11.29 35.98 -6.85
CA SER A 16 12.25 34.93 -6.49
C SER A 16 13.70 35.41 -6.35
N ALA A 17 13.99 36.66 -6.74
CA ALA A 17 15.35 37.23 -6.84
C ALA A 17 16.32 36.43 -7.76
N LEU A 18 15.80 35.55 -8.62
CA LEU A 18 16.58 34.81 -9.61
C LEU A 18 16.59 35.56 -10.96
N THR A 19 17.66 35.40 -11.73
CA THR A 19 17.63 35.78 -13.15
C THR A 19 16.69 34.87 -13.94
N GLN A 20 16.20 35.33 -15.09
CA GLN A 20 15.34 34.52 -15.96
C GLN A 20 16.01 33.19 -16.37
N THR A 21 17.33 33.21 -16.58
CA THR A 21 18.11 32.01 -16.92
C THR A 21 18.20 31.04 -15.75
N GLU A 22 18.47 31.53 -14.53
CA GLU A 22 18.52 30.70 -13.32
C GLU A 22 17.14 30.12 -12.98
N PHE A 23 16.08 30.92 -13.12
CA PHE A 23 14.72 30.46 -12.91
C PHE A 23 14.34 29.37 -13.92
N ALA A 24 14.67 29.56 -15.20
CA ALA A 24 14.45 28.56 -16.24
C ALA A 24 15.23 27.27 -15.94
N ALA A 25 16.49 27.38 -15.55
CA ALA A 25 17.31 26.23 -15.17
C ALA A 25 16.72 25.48 -13.96
N ARG A 26 16.26 26.20 -12.95
CA ARG A 26 15.62 25.62 -11.75
C ARG A 26 14.27 24.96 -12.05
N ALA A 27 13.57 25.46 -13.07
CA ALA A 27 12.36 24.82 -13.61
C ALA A 27 12.69 23.67 -14.58
N GLY A 28 13.97 23.32 -14.81
CA GLY A 28 14.37 22.29 -15.76
C GLY A 28 14.01 22.61 -17.21
N LEU A 29 13.99 23.90 -17.57
CA LEU A 29 13.66 24.40 -18.90
C LEU A 29 14.91 25.00 -19.57
N ASP A 30 15.11 24.68 -20.85
CA ASP A 30 16.15 25.31 -21.66
C ASP A 30 15.91 26.82 -21.78
N ALA A 31 16.96 27.62 -21.58
CA ALA A 31 16.86 29.07 -21.55
C ALA A 31 16.35 29.66 -22.88
N SER A 32 16.71 29.07 -24.03
CA SER A 32 16.22 29.51 -25.34
C SER A 32 14.73 29.20 -25.51
N LYS A 33 14.29 27.99 -25.14
CA LYS A 33 12.86 27.61 -25.14
C LYS A 33 12.04 28.51 -24.23
N PHE A 34 12.54 28.78 -23.02
CA PHE A 34 11.89 29.65 -22.05
C PHE A 34 11.74 31.08 -22.58
N SER A 35 12.80 31.66 -23.14
CA SER A 35 12.77 33.01 -23.70
C SER A 35 11.83 33.13 -24.90
N LYS A 36 11.79 32.13 -25.79
CA LYS A 36 10.82 32.07 -26.91
C LYS A 36 9.38 31.96 -26.41
N SER A 37 9.16 31.29 -25.27
CA SER A 37 7.84 31.22 -24.66
C SER A 37 7.42 32.52 -23.99
N MET A 38 8.35 33.20 -23.30
CA MET A 38 8.10 34.52 -22.70
C MET A 38 7.81 35.61 -23.74
N SER A 39 8.42 35.54 -24.92
CA SER A 39 8.15 36.48 -26.03
C SER A 39 6.90 36.12 -26.85
N GLY A 40 6.24 35.00 -26.56
CA GLY A 40 5.03 34.55 -27.26
C GLY A 40 5.28 33.85 -28.60
N VAL A 41 6.54 33.60 -28.98
CA VAL A 41 6.91 32.83 -30.18
C VAL A 41 6.54 31.35 -30.03
N ARG A 42 6.54 30.85 -28.79
CA ARG A 42 6.17 29.47 -28.44
C ARG A 42 5.17 29.49 -27.29
N ARG A 43 4.16 28.62 -27.28
CA ARG A 43 3.33 28.44 -26.07
C ARG A 43 4.04 27.54 -25.07
N PHE A 44 3.90 27.85 -23.78
CA PHE A 44 4.28 26.90 -22.73
C PHE A 44 3.42 25.65 -22.84
N THR A 45 4.04 24.48 -22.69
CA THR A 45 3.30 23.22 -22.52
C THR A 45 2.67 23.17 -21.13
N SER A 46 1.73 22.26 -20.90
CA SER A 46 1.17 22.02 -19.56
C SER A 46 2.26 21.65 -18.56
N LEU A 47 3.25 20.85 -18.97
CA LEU A 47 4.40 20.47 -18.15
C LEU A 47 5.33 21.67 -17.87
N ASP A 48 5.57 22.54 -18.87
CA ASP A 48 6.37 23.76 -18.65
C ASP A 48 5.70 24.64 -17.57
N LEU A 49 4.38 24.83 -17.66
CA LEU A 49 3.62 25.61 -16.68
C LEU A 49 3.63 24.95 -15.29
N ALA A 50 3.53 23.62 -15.22
CA ALA A 50 3.61 22.89 -13.95
C ALA A 50 4.99 23.07 -13.29
N ARG A 51 6.08 22.96 -14.07
CA ARG A 51 7.45 23.17 -13.57
C ARG A 51 7.66 24.60 -13.08
N ILE A 52 7.15 25.59 -13.82
CA ILE A 52 7.21 27.01 -13.42
C ILE A 52 6.40 27.26 -12.15
N ALA A 53 5.20 26.69 -12.04
CA ALA A 53 4.36 26.81 -10.85
C ALA A 53 5.06 26.23 -9.62
N GLU A 54 5.75 25.10 -9.78
CA GLU A 54 6.49 24.47 -8.69
C GLU A 54 7.66 25.31 -8.19
N VAL A 55 8.49 25.86 -9.09
CA VAL A 55 9.59 26.76 -8.70
C VAL A 55 9.06 28.03 -8.05
N GLY A 56 7.94 28.56 -8.55
CA GLY A 56 7.30 29.76 -8.00
C GLY A 56 6.45 29.53 -6.74
N GLY A 57 6.27 28.29 -6.29
CA GLY A 57 5.42 27.98 -5.13
C GLY A 57 3.93 28.28 -5.34
N VAL A 58 3.43 28.26 -6.58
CA VAL A 58 2.04 28.59 -6.94
C VAL A 58 1.32 27.40 -7.60
N THR A 59 0.06 27.60 -8.03
CA THR A 59 -0.70 26.61 -8.82
C THR A 59 -0.69 26.96 -10.31
N VAL A 60 -0.89 25.96 -11.17
CA VAL A 60 -1.04 26.18 -12.62
C VAL A 60 -2.28 27.03 -12.90
N ASP A 61 -3.39 26.82 -12.18
CA ASP A 61 -4.60 27.64 -12.28
C ASP A 61 -4.31 29.13 -12.02
N TRP A 62 -3.48 29.43 -11.01
CA TRP A 62 -3.04 30.80 -10.74
C TRP A 62 -2.19 31.36 -11.89
N LEU A 63 -1.28 30.58 -12.48
CA LEU A 63 -0.51 31.01 -13.67
C LEU A 63 -1.41 31.29 -14.87
N LEU A 64 -2.47 30.50 -15.04
CA LEU A 64 -3.42 30.64 -16.14
C LEU A 64 -4.44 31.77 -15.92
N GLY A 65 -4.45 32.41 -14.74
CA GLY A 65 -5.44 33.43 -14.42
C GLY A 65 -6.84 32.89 -14.19
N ILE A 66 -6.95 31.59 -13.92
CA ILE A 66 -8.20 30.97 -13.53
C ILE A 66 -8.41 31.31 -12.05
N ASP A 67 -9.13 32.41 -11.78
CA ASP A 67 -9.60 32.76 -10.45
C ASP A 67 -10.62 31.71 -10.00
N ARG A 68 -10.13 30.61 -9.44
CA ARG A 68 -10.95 29.75 -8.59
C ARG A 68 -10.88 30.29 -7.18
N PRO A 69 -12.00 30.67 -6.54
CA PRO A 69 -12.01 30.74 -5.09
C PRO A 69 -11.53 29.37 -4.59
N ALA A 70 -10.56 29.38 -3.68
CA ALA A 70 -10.05 28.17 -3.04
C ALA A 70 -11.24 27.26 -2.68
N PRO A 71 -11.20 25.96 -2.99
CA PRO A 71 -12.37 25.12 -2.78
C PRO A 71 -12.76 25.21 -1.31
N ALA A 72 -13.97 25.73 -1.07
CA ALA A 72 -14.68 25.73 0.19
C ALA A 72 -15.09 24.30 0.63
N LEU A 73 -14.25 23.31 0.30
CA LEU A 73 -14.39 21.89 0.62
C LEU A 73 -13.81 21.60 2.02
N ALA A 74 -13.00 22.50 2.58
CA ALA A 74 -12.49 22.38 3.95
C ALA A 74 -13.56 22.66 5.05
N ALA A 75 -14.75 23.15 4.68
CA ALA A 75 -15.76 23.60 5.64
C ALA A 75 -16.98 22.66 5.78
N ARG A 76 -17.09 21.57 5.01
CA ARG A 76 -18.32 20.76 4.92
C ARG A 76 -18.27 19.34 5.46
N THR A 77 -17.21 18.93 6.14
CA THR A 77 -17.16 17.60 6.79
C THR A 77 -17.04 17.76 8.30
N ARG A 78 -18.12 18.24 8.93
CA ARG A 78 -18.37 18.07 10.38
C ARG A 78 -19.33 16.90 10.64
N GLY A 79 -19.22 15.83 9.85
CA GLY A 79 -19.64 14.50 10.29
C GLY A 79 -18.37 13.77 10.74
N SER A 80 -18.42 12.95 11.79
CA SER A 80 -17.29 12.08 12.11
C SER A 80 -17.07 11.15 10.91
N THR A 81 -15.96 11.35 10.19
CA THR A 81 -15.58 10.43 9.11
C THR A 81 -15.39 9.05 9.72
N THR A 82 -16.09 8.04 9.18
CA THR A 82 -15.88 6.67 9.62
C THR A 82 -14.54 6.17 9.10
N SER A 83 -13.89 5.24 9.79
CA SER A 83 -12.61 4.69 9.33
C SER A 83 -12.71 3.98 7.97
N GLU A 84 -13.89 3.48 7.63
CA GLU A 84 -14.21 3.01 6.28
C GLU A 84 -14.13 4.13 5.23
N GLN A 85 -14.71 5.30 5.50
CA GLN A 85 -14.60 6.46 4.62
C GLN A 85 -13.16 6.95 4.49
N GLU A 86 -12.35 6.85 5.56
CA GLU A 86 -10.92 7.14 5.49
C GLU A 86 -10.18 6.16 4.55
N ALA A 87 -10.51 4.86 4.64
CA ALA A 87 -9.92 3.83 3.78
C ALA A 87 -10.28 4.04 2.31
N VAL A 88 -11.57 4.31 2.02
CA VAL A 88 -12.05 4.59 0.66
C VAL A 88 -11.39 5.86 0.10
N ALA A 89 -11.34 6.95 0.88
CA ALA A 89 -10.71 8.19 0.44
C ALA A 89 -9.20 8.03 0.16
N GLU A 90 -8.50 7.21 0.94
CA GLU A 90 -7.09 6.90 0.68
C GLU A 90 -6.94 6.00 -0.56
N ALA A 91 -7.82 5.01 -0.75
CA ALA A 91 -7.83 4.17 -1.94
C ALA A 91 -8.07 5.00 -3.22
N GLU A 92 -9.10 5.85 -3.24
CA GLU A 92 -9.38 6.78 -4.34
C GLU A 92 -8.18 7.69 -4.63
N ARG A 93 -7.52 8.22 -3.59
CA ARG A 93 -6.34 9.07 -3.75
C ARG A 93 -5.20 8.31 -4.44
N LEU A 94 -4.91 7.08 -4.01
CA LEU A 94 -3.84 6.27 -4.58
C LEU A 94 -4.18 5.77 -5.99
N ALA A 95 -5.45 5.44 -6.24
CA ALA A 95 -5.95 5.10 -7.56
C ALA A 95 -5.80 6.26 -8.54
N GLN A 96 -6.07 7.49 -8.10
CA GLN A 96 -5.82 8.69 -8.91
C GLN A 96 -4.34 8.85 -9.27
N PHE A 97 -3.41 8.54 -8.36
CA PHE A 97 -1.98 8.55 -8.69
C PHE A 97 -1.65 7.54 -9.79
N TRP A 98 -2.22 6.33 -9.73
CA TRP A 98 -2.03 5.34 -10.80
C TRP A 98 -2.69 5.75 -12.11
N ALA A 99 -3.86 6.39 -12.07
CA ALA A 99 -4.51 6.92 -13.27
C ALA A 99 -3.65 8.00 -13.94
N ASP A 100 -3.09 8.92 -13.16
CA ASP A 100 -2.18 9.97 -13.65
C ASP A 100 -0.89 9.36 -14.23
N LEU A 101 -0.31 8.35 -13.56
CA LEU A 101 0.86 7.62 -14.06
C LEU A 101 0.56 6.84 -15.34
N THR A 102 -0.61 6.21 -15.43
CA THR A 102 -1.06 5.48 -16.62
C THR A 102 -1.20 6.44 -17.81
N PHE A 103 -1.73 7.64 -17.57
CA PHE A 103 -1.77 8.70 -18.60
C PHE A 103 -0.37 9.09 -19.10
N LEU A 104 0.65 9.03 -18.25
CA LEU A 104 2.06 9.26 -18.61
C LEU A 104 2.76 8.02 -19.19
N GLY A 105 2.05 6.89 -19.38
CA GLY A 105 2.60 5.66 -19.94
C GLY A 105 3.23 4.71 -18.91
N TYR A 106 2.96 4.91 -17.62
CA TYR A 106 3.43 4.05 -16.53
C TYR A 106 2.27 3.24 -15.95
N GLU A 107 2.33 1.91 -16.09
CA GLU A 107 1.26 1.02 -15.64
C GLU A 107 1.65 0.27 -14.36
N GLN A 108 0.65 -0.04 -13.52
CA GLN A 108 0.84 -0.96 -12.42
C GLN A 108 1.12 -2.36 -12.98
N PRO A 109 2.18 -3.06 -12.51
CA PRO A 109 2.42 -4.44 -12.93
C PRO A 109 1.20 -5.32 -12.68
N ARG A 110 0.72 -6.03 -13.71
CA ARG A 110 -0.39 -6.96 -13.58
C ARG A 110 0.10 -8.40 -13.66
N VAL A 111 -0.06 -9.13 -12.56
CA VAL A 111 0.21 -10.56 -12.55
C VAL A 111 -1.09 -11.33 -12.70
N ALA A 112 -1.26 -11.96 -13.86
CA ALA A 112 -2.40 -12.82 -14.12
C ALA A 112 -2.21 -14.16 -13.41
N LEU A 113 -3.06 -14.45 -12.43
CA LEU A 113 -3.23 -15.80 -11.93
C LEU A 113 -4.21 -16.54 -12.84
N ALA A 114 -3.98 -17.84 -13.05
CA ALA A 114 -4.90 -18.66 -13.83
C ALA A 114 -6.29 -18.62 -13.18
N ALA A 115 -7.29 -18.17 -13.93
CA ALA A 115 -8.67 -18.14 -13.47
C ALA A 115 -9.13 -19.59 -13.23
N LEU A 116 -9.54 -19.87 -12.00
CA LEU A 116 -10.15 -21.15 -11.67
C LEU A 116 -11.66 -21.04 -11.93
N PRO A 117 -12.27 -21.97 -12.68
CA PRO A 117 -13.72 -21.96 -12.87
C PRO A 117 -14.39 -22.13 -11.50
N PRO A 118 -15.41 -21.33 -11.15
CA PRO A 118 -16.06 -21.41 -9.85
C PRO A 118 -16.87 -22.71 -9.78
N ARG A 119 -16.25 -23.78 -9.29
CA ARG A 119 -16.90 -25.05 -9.00
C ARG A 119 -16.71 -25.36 -7.51
N GLY A 120 -17.69 -26.04 -6.92
CA GLY A 120 -17.63 -26.44 -5.51
C GLY A 120 -18.00 -25.32 -4.53
N ARG A 121 -17.70 -25.56 -3.24
CA ARG A 121 -18.06 -24.64 -2.15
C ARG A 121 -17.09 -23.45 -2.12
N CYS A 122 -17.52 -22.32 -1.56
CA CYS A 122 -16.68 -21.12 -1.44
C CYS A 122 -15.36 -21.37 -0.69
N ILE A 123 -15.39 -22.27 0.30
CA ILE A 123 -14.19 -22.71 1.03
C ILE A 123 -13.20 -23.43 0.10
N ASP A 124 -13.71 -24.28 -0.79
CA ASP A 124 -12.88 -25.04 -1.73
C ASP A 124 -12.29 -24.09 -2.78
N GLN A 125 -13.10 -23.14 -3.29
CA GLN A 125 -12.63 -22.09 -4.20
C GLN A 125 -11.50 -21.24 -3.58
N GLY A 126 -11.67 -20.78 -2.35
CA GLY A 126 -10.64 -19.99 -1.66
C GLY A 126 -9.32 -20.75 -1.49
N ARG A 127 -9.42 -22.04 -1.17
CA ARG A 127 -8.25 -22.93 -1.11
C ARG A 127 -7.55 -23.04 -2.47
N GLU A 128 -8.29 -23.32 -3.54
CA GLU A 128 -7.70 -23.51 -4.87
C GLU A 128 -7.04 -22.21 -5.39
N LEU A 129 -7.63 -21.04 -5.09
CA LEU A 129 -7.02 -19.74 -5.39
C LEU A 129 -5.71 -19.55 -4.60
N ALA A 130 -5.69 -19.91 -3.31
CA ALA A 130 -4.48 -19.86 -2.51
C ALA A 130 -3.41 -20.82 -3.04
N GLU A 131 -3.77 -22.04 -3.42
CA GLU A 131 -2.85 -22.99 -4.04
C GLU A 131 -2.25 -22.45 -5.36
N SER A 132 -3.05 -21.75 -6.17
CA SER A 132 -2.57 -21.06 -7.37
C SER A 132 -1.59 -19.94 -7.03
N ALA A 133 -1.90 -19.11 -6.02
CA ALA A 133 -1.01 -18.06 -5.54
C ALA A 133 0.30 -18.63 -4.96
N LEU A 134 0.23 -19.75 -4.23
CA LEU A 134 1.40 -20.45 -3.67
C LEU A 134 2.26 -21.10 -4.77
N ARG A 135 1.66 -21.61 -5.85
CA ARG A 135 2.42 -22.08 -7.03
C ARG A 135 3.23 -20.95 -7.67
N LEU A 136 2.63 -19.77 -7.81
CA LEU A 136 3.33 -18.58 -8.30
C LEU A 136 4.48 -18.21 -7.35
N ALA A 137 4.22 -18.10 -6.04
CA ALA A 137 5.25 -17.79 -5.05
C ALA A 137 6.42 -18.79 -5.12
N LYS A 138 6.11 -20.09 -5.22
CA LYS A 138 7.11 -21.15 -5.38
C LYS A 138 7.93 -21.01 -6.65
N SER A 139 7.34 -20.60 -7.77
CA SER A 139 8.10 -20.34 -9.02
C SER A 139 9.09 -19.19 -8.90
N GLN A 140 8.88 -18.28 -7.93
CA GLN A 140 9.80 -17.19 -7.58
C GLN A 140 10.68 -17.54 -6.37
N ASN A 141 10.68 -18.81 -5.92
CA ASN A 141 11.40 -19.30 -4.75
C ASN A 141 11.05 -18.54 -3.45
N VAL A 142 9.77 -18.17 -3.31
CA VAL A 142 9.22 -17.47 -2.14
C VAL A 142 8.23 -18.38 -1.43
N GLU A 143 8.35 -18.45 -0.11
CA GLU A 143 7.41 -19.14 0.78
C GLU A 143 6.69 -18.12 1.66
N PRO A 144 5.43 -17.73 1.33
CA PRO A 144 4.74 -16.65 2.04
C PRO A 144 4.60 -16.88 3.55
N TRP A 145 4.41 -18.13 3.98
CA TRP A 145 4.32 -18.53 5.39
C TRP A 145 5.61 -18.28 6.19
N GLN A 146 6.78 -18.17 5.54
CA GLN A 146 8.05 -17.86 6.20
C GLN A 146 8.39 -16.36 6.21
N LYS A 147 7.53 -15.51 5.64
CA LYS A 147 7.76 -14.06 5.56
C LYS A 147 6.95 -13.34 6.62
N ARG A 148 7.66 -12.60 7.48
CA ARG A 148 7.09 -11.77 8.54
C ARG A 148 6.23 -10.64 7.98
N ASP A 149 6.80 -9.89 7.03
CA ASP A 149 6.13 -8.79 6.37
C ASP A 149 5.54 -9.28 5.04
N LEU A 150 4.23 -9.23 4.94
CA LEU A 150 3.49 -9.70 3.77
C LEU A 150 3.32 -8.57 2.73
N ALA A 151 3.43 -7.30 3.12
CA ALA A 151 3.14 -6.18 2.24
C ALA A 151 4.12 -6.10 1.04
N PRO A 152 5.45 -6.16 1.22
CA PRO A 152 6.39 -6.23 0.09
C PRO A 152 6.22 -7.49 -0.75
N LEU A 153 5.89 -8.62 -0.11
CA LEU A 153 5.67 -9.88 -0.84
C LEU A 153 4.46 -9.77 -1.77
N VAL A 154 3.37 -9.16 -1.32
CA VAL A 154 2.16 -8.96 -2.14
C VAL A 154 2.46 -8.06 -3.33
N GLU A 155 3.18 -6.97 -3.07
CA GLU A 155 3.64 -6.03 -4.08
C GLU A 155 4.52 -6.71 -5.14
N ASP A 156 5.53 -7.44 -4.70
CA ASP A 156 6.51 -8.06 -5.61
C ASP A 156 5.91 -9.25 -6.40
N LEU A 157 5.07 -10.07 -5.76
CA LEU A 157 4.53 -11.28 -6.40
C LEU A 157 3.29 -11.02 -7.26
N PHE A 158 2.42 -10.09 -6.84
CA PHE A 158 1.11 -9.90 -7.49
C PHE A 158 0.97 -8.54 -8.18
N GLY A 159 1.91 -7.61 -7.96
CA GLY A 159 1.80 -6.24 -8.46
C GLY A 159 0.66 -5.45 -7.80
N ILE A 160 0.26 -5.85 -6.59
CA ILE A 160 -0.82 -5.22 -5.83
C ILE A 160 -0.20 -4.34 -4.76
N ASP A 161 -0.57 -3.06 -4.72
CA ASP A 161 -0.05 -2.13 -3.73
C ASP A 161 -0.63 -2.40 -2.34
N VAL A 162 0.21 -2.30 -1.30
CA VAL A 162 -0.26 -2.43 0.09
C VAL A 162 -0.01 -1.15 0.87
N ARG A 163 -1.09 -0.48 1.28
CA ARG A 163 -1.09 0.72 2.11
C ARG A 163 -1.41 0.36 3.56
N ILE A 164 -0.49 0.64 4.48
CA ILE A 164 -0.74 0.57 5.92
C ILE A 164 -0.92 1.98 6.47
N MET A 165 -2.04 2.28 7.12
CA MET A 165 -2.31 3.59 7.69
C MET A 165 -2.96 3.52 9.08
N ARG A 166 -2.90 4.63 9.82
CA ARG A 166 -3.62 4.77 11.09
C ARG A 166 -5.03 5.25 10.78
N PHE A 167 -6.01 4.53 11.29
CA PHE A 167 -7.42 4.91 11.24
C PHE A 167 -7.82 5.64 12.52
N SER A 168 -8.82 6.52 12.43
CA SER A 168 -9.37 7.22 13.59
C SER A 168 -10.12 6.31 14.58
N ALA A 169 -10.66 5.19 14.09
CA ALA A 169 -11.28 4.11 14.85
C ALA A 169 -10.83 2.74 14.32
N GLY A 170 -11.18 1.66 15.01
CA GLY A 170 -10.78 0.31 14.60
C GLY A 170 -11.38 -0.06 13.25
N TYR A 171 -10.54 -0.21 12.23
CA TYR A 171 -10.88 -0.70 10.90
C TYR A 171 -9.78 -1.64 10.41
N GLU A 172 -10.17 -2.78 9.85
CA GLU A 172 -9.25 -3.87 9.57
C GLU A 172 -8.60 -3.70 8.19
N GLY A 173 -9.39 -3.70 7.11
CA GLY A 173 -8.86 -3.57 5.76
C GLY A 173 -9.91 -3.27 4.69
N LEU A 174 -9.43 -2.95 3.50
CA LEU A 174 -10.20 -2.68 2.29
C LEU A 174 -9.42 -3.16 1.07
N SER A 175 -10.12 -3.86 0.17
CA SER A 175 -9.66 -4.19 -1.17
C SER A 175 -10.20 -3.19 -2.20
N TRP A 176 -9.33 -2.69 -3.07
CA TRP A 176 -9.70 -1.80 -4.17
C TRP A 176 -9.20 -2.37 -5.51
N SER A 177 -10.06 -2.35 -6.52
CA SER A 177 -9.71 -2.71 -7.89
C SER A 177 -10.46 -1.83 -8.86
N ASP A 178 -9.73 -1.21 -9.78
CA ASP A 178 -10.28 -0.49 -10.93
C ASP A 178 -9.44 -0.74 -12.18
N ASP A 179 -9.72 0.03 -13.24
CA ASP A 179 -9.00 -0.07 -14.51
C ASP A 179 -7.55 0.41 -14.43
N ALA A 180 -7.17 1.22 -13.44
CA ALA A 180 -5.81 1.73 -13.29
C ALA A 180 -4.97 0.85 -12.36
N CYS A 181 -5.55 0.34 -11.26
CA CYS A 181 -4.79 -0.33 -10.22
C CYS A 181 -5.60 -1.31 -9.35
N LYS A 182 -4.84 -2.11 -8.60
CA LYS A 182 -5.28 -2.93 -7.46
C LYS A 182 -4.52 -2.52 -6.20
N LEU A 183 -5.25 -2.29 -5.11
CA LEU A 183 -4.70 -1.83 -3.84
C LEU A 183 -5.33 -2.60 -2.68
N VAL A 184 -4.55 -2.80 -1.62
CA VAL A 184 -4.99 -3.27 -0.31
C VAL A 184 -4.70 -2.17 0.71
N ILE A 185 -5.72 -1.69 1.41
CA ILE A 185 -5.57 -0.74 2.52
C ILE A 185 -5.77 -1.51 3.83
N VAL A 186 -4.85 -1.40 4.78
CA VAL A 186 -4.91 -2.10 6.08
C VAL A 186 -4.53 -1.16 7.21
N GLY A 187 -5.13 -1.36 8.38
CA GLY A 187 -4.82 -0.59 9.58
C GLY A 187 -3.46 -0.97 10.17
N THR A 188 -2.77 -0.02 10.80
CA THR A 188 -1.71 -0.34 11.76
C THR A 188 -2.26 -1.21 12.88
N SER A 189 -1.46 -2.12 13.45
CA SER A 189 -1.95 -3.05 14.47
C SER A 189 -0.90 -3.37 15.53
N ASP A 190 -1.35 -3.48 16.78
CA ASP A 190 -0.58 -4.06 17.89
C ASP A 190 -0.64 -5.59 17.90
N ILE A 191 -1.39 -6.19 16.96
CA ILE A 191 -1.53 -7.64 16.77
C ILE A 191 -1.04 -7.98 15.36
N PRO A 192 0.29 -8.13 15.14
CA PRO A 192 0.86 -8.28 13.80
C PRO A 192 0.33 -9.48 13.03
N ALA A 193 0.04 -10.60 13.71
CA ALA A 193 -0.55 -11.78 13.09
C ALA A 193 -1.96 -11.50 12.52
N ARG A 194 -2.73 -10.58 13.14
CA ARG A 194 -4.04 -10.15 12.63
C ARG A 194 -3.87 -9.30 11.38
N GLN A 195 -3.00 -8.29 11.43
CA GLN A 195 -2.68 -7.46 10.25
C GLN A 195 -2.22 -8.32 9.06
N ARG A 196 -1.33 -9.29 9.31
CA ARG A 196 -0.87 -10.24 8.29
C ARG A 196 -1.99 -11.09 7.71
N PHE A 197 -2.92 -11.54 8.55
CA PHE A 197 -4.12 -12.26 8.09
C PHE A 197 -5.04 -11.35 7.27
N THR A 198 -5.27 -10.11 7.70
CA THR A 198 -6.06 -9.12 6.96
C THR A 198 -5.46 -8.84 5.58
N ILE A 199 -4.15 -8.61 5.47
CA ILE A 199 -3.49 -8.45 4.15
C ILE A 199 -3.75 -9.66 3.24
N ALA A 200 -3.64 -10.89 3.78
CA ALA A 200 -3.91 -12.10 3.00
C ALA A 200 -5.40 -12.26 2.65
N HIS A 201 -6.30 -11.81 3.51
CA HIS A 201 -7.74 -11.83 3.30
C HIS A 201 -8.13 -10.87 2.16
N GLU A 202 -7.67 -9.62 2.22
CA GLU A 202 -7.88 -8.63 1.15
C GLU A 202 -7.27 -9.08 -0.18
N LEU A 203 -6.07 -9.67 -0.14
CA LEU A 203 -5.48 -10.30 -1.32
C LEU A 203 -6.40 -11.38 -1.91
N GLY A 204 -7.06 -12.17 -1.06
CA GLY A 204 -8.02 -13.19 -1.45
C GLY A 204 -9.20 -12.62 -2.26
N HIS A 205 -9.78 -11.49 -1.81
CA HIS A 205 -10.82 -10.79 -2.57
C HIS A 205 -10.33 -10.35 -3.95
N LEU A 206 -9.16 -9.70 -4.02
CA LEU A 206 -8.59 -9.19 -5.28
C LEU A 206 -8.21 -10.28 -6.28
N ILE A 207 -7.80 -11.45 -5.80
CA ILE A 207 -7.47 -12.62 -6.63
C ILE A 207 -8.73 -13.32 -7.11
N ALA A 208 -9.73 -13.47 -6.24
CA ALA A 208 -11.00 -14.07 -6.62
C ALA A 208 -11.76 -13.21 -7.66
N GLY A 209 -11.46 -11.91 -7.72
CA GLY A 209 -12.21 -10.96 -8.53
C GLY A 209 -13.61 -10.73 -7.94
N ASP A 210 -13.75 -10.97 -6.64
CA ASP A 210 -14.99 -10.75 -5.93
C ASP A 210 -15.19 -9.25 -5.77
N ASP A 211 -16.24 -8.78 -6.43
CA ASP A 211 -16.78 -7.42 -6.38
C ASP A 211 -15.87 -6.32 -6.95
N GLN A 212 -16.19 -5.93 -8.19
CA GLN A 212 -15.79 -4.67 -8.84
C GLN A 212 -16.45 -3.43 -8.21
N GLY A 213 -16.67 -3.46 -6.90
CA GLY A 213 -17.36 -2.43 -6.18
C GLY A 213 -17.41 -2.88 -4.75
N LEU A 214 -16.53 -2.29 -3.93
CA LEU A 214 -16.93 -1.75 -2.65
C LEU A 214 -17.98 -2.62 -1.95
N HIS A 215 -17.56 -3.53 -1.05
CA HIS A 215 -18.45 -4.11 -0.03
C HIS A 215 -18.91 -2.99 0.93
N LEU A 216 -19.65 -2.02 0.37
CA LEU A 216 -20.34 -0.91 1.01
C LEU A 216 -21.73 -1.40 1.40
N ASP A 217 -21.82 -2.38 2.28
CA ASP A 217 -23.06 -2.55 3.01
C ASP A 217 -22.84 -2.42 4.52
N PRO A 218 -22.67 -1.17 5.02
CA PRO A 218 -22.63 -0.90 6.45
C PRO A 218 -23.92 -1.31 7.20
N ASN A 219 -24.94 -1.86 6.51
CA ASN A 219 -26.18 -2.36 7.13
C ASN A 219 -26.21 -3.86 7.41
N LEU A 220 -25.21 -4.63 6.96
CA LEU A 220 -25.15 -6.05 7.26
C LEU A 220 -24.50 -6.27 8.64
N SER A 221 -25.21 -6.91 9.57
CA SER A 221 -24.63 -7.30 10.87
C SER A 221 -23.38 -8.17 10.69
N ASP A 222 -22.42 -8.12 11.63
CA ASP A 222 -21.20 -8.96 11.63
C ASP A 222 -21.49 -10.46 11.38
N ALA A 223 -22.64 -10.96 11.85
CA ALA A 223 -23.05 -12.35 11.68
C ALA A 223 -23.57 -12.68 10.26
N ALA A 224 -24.13 -11.68 9.56
CA ALA A 224 -24.57 -11.82 8.17
C ALA A 224 -23.39 -11.66 7.20
N HIS A 225 -22.48 -10.72 7.45
CA HIS A 225 -21.22 -10.57 6.72
C HIS A 225 -20.39 -11.85 6.74
N ARG A 226 -20.19 -12.47 7.92
CA ARG A 226 -19.43 -13.73 8.04
C ARG A 226 -20.01 -14.93 7.27
N LYS A 227 -21.27 -14.84 6.84
CA LYS A 227 -21.94 -15.87 6.03
C LYS A 227 -21.94 -15.55 4.54
N ASN A 228 -21.41 -14.39 4.14
CA ASN A 228 -21.27 -14.03 2.74
C ASN A 228 -20.31 -15.03 2.05
N PRO A 229 -20.71 -15.62 0.90
CA PRO A 229 -19.85 -16.43 0.05
C PRO A 229 -18.44 -15.85 -0.19
N SER A 230 -18.35 -14.54 -0.42
CA SER A 230 -17.08 -13.82 -0.66
C SER A 230 -16.16 -13.85 0.57
N GLU A 231 -16.69 -13.48 1.73
CA GLU A 231 -16.00 -13.52 3.02
C GLU A 231 -15.51 -14.93 3.38
N ILE A 232 -16.33 -15.95 3.13
CA ILE A 232 -15.96 -17.35 3.36
C ILE A 232 -14.79 -17.75 2.46
N ARG A 233 -14.81 -17.34 1.19
CA ARG A 233 -13.75 -17.62 0.22
C ARG A 233 -12.45 -16.89 0.57
N ALA A 234 -12.51 -15.59 0.89
CA ALA A 234 -11.35 -14.81 1.30
C ALA A 234 -10.71 -15.35 2.60
N ASN A 235 -11.51 -15.74 3.59
CA ASN A 235 -11.02 -16.39 4.80
C ASN A 235 -10.36 -17.75 4.53
N ALA A 236 -10.95 -18.56 3.64
CA ALA A 236 -10.37 -19.83 3.22
C ALA A 236 -9.05 -19.62 2.46
N PHE A 237 -9.00 -18.61 1.58
CA PHE A 237 -7.78 -18.19 0.88
C PHE A 237 -6.69 -17.80 1.87
N ALA A 238 -6.95 -16.83 2.76
CA ALA A 238 -5.97 -16.34 3.73
C ALA A 238 -5.43 -17.47 4.62
N THR A 239 -6.31 -18.35 5.07
CA THR A 239 -5.93 -19.51 5.89
C THR A 239 -5.01 -20.47 5.14
N GLU A 240 -5.35 -20.85 3.90
CA GLU A 240 -4.51 -21.75 3.11
C GLU A 240 -3.19 -21.09 2.68
N PHE A 241 -3.22 -19.81 2.31
CA PHE A 241 -2.06 -19.06 1.86
C PHE A 241 -1.00 -18.87 2.96
N LEU A 242 -1.45 -18.59 4.19
CA LEU A 242 -0.56 -18.40 5.34
C LEU A 242 -0.24 -19.70 6.09
N LEU A 243 -1.14 -20.69 6.04
CA LEU A 243 -1.00 -21.99 6.70
C LEU A 243 -1.33 -23.15 5.74
N PRO A 244 -0.48 -23.39 4.72
CA PRO A 244 -0.76 -24.39 3.70
C PRO A 244 -0.83 -25.79 4.33
N ARG A 245 -1.83 -26.57 3.90
CA ARG A 245 -2.07 -27.92 4.39
C ARG A 245 -0.84 -28.79 4.29
N GLU A 246 -0.17 -28.79 3.14
CA GLU A 246 0.96 -29.69 2.89
C GLU A 246 2.18 -29.31 3.74
N VAL A 247 2.40 -28.01 3.97
CA VAL A 247 3.45 -27.51 4.87
C VAL A 247 3.18 -27.90 6.32
N LEU A 248 1.92 -27.78 6.77
CA LEU A 248 1.55 -28.18 8.14
C LEU A 248 1.65 -29.68 8.35
N LYS A 249 1.21 -30.50 7.38
CA LYS A 249 1.39 -31.95 7.42
C LYS A 249 2.87 -32.32 7.52
N GLU A 250 3.73 -31.70 6.72
CA GLU A 250 5.16 -31.92 6.77
C GLU A 250 5.74 -31.55 8.14
N LYS A 251 5.45 -30.35 8.64
CA LYS A 251 5.94 -29.86 9.94
C LYS A 251 5.37 -30.61 11.15
N ALA A 252 4.24 -31.31 10.98
CA ALA A 252 3.60 -32.12 12.00
C ALA A 252 4.14 -33.57 12.05
N ARG A 253 4.78 -34.07 10.97
CA ARG A 253 5.37 -35.41 10.97
C ARG A 253 6.39 -35.53 12.09
N GLU A 254 6.21 -36.55 12.93
CA GLU A 254 7.12 -36.89 14.04
C GLU A 254 7.32 -35.76 15.07
N ARG A 255 6.45 -34.75 15.06
CA ARG A 255 6.50 -33.64 16.01
C ARG A 255 5.88 -34.07 17.35
N ASP A 256 6.63 -33.87 18.43
CA ASP A 256 6.05 -33.87 19.76
C ASP A 256 5.22 -32.58 19.96
N TRP A 257 3.95 -32.73 20.31
CA TRP A 257 3.03 -31.62 20.54
C TRP A 257 3.11 -31.13 21.99
N SER A 258 4.31 -30.70 22.39
CA SER A 258 4.51 -29.91 23.61
C SER A 258 4.17 -28.43 23.39
N ASP A 259 3.91 -27.69 24.48
CA ASP A 259 3.60 -26.25 24.40
C ASP A 259 4.73 -25.45 23.75
N ARG A 260 5.99 -25.83 24.01
CA ARG A 260 7.17 -25.23 23.38
C ARG A 260 7.22 -25.49 21.88
N SER A 261 7.08 -26.75 21.47
CA SER A 261 7.10 -27.14 20.05
C SER A 261 5.97 -26.45 19.25
N PHE A 262 4.78 -26.35 19.84
CA PHE A 262 3.66 -25.62 19.23
C PHE A 262 3.94 -24.11 19.14
N ALA A 263 4.49 -23.51 20.20
CA ALA A 263 4.85 -22.10 20.22
C ALA A 263 5.92 -21.74 19.18
N GLU A 264 6.96 -22.57 19.04
CA GLU A 264 7.98 -22.44 18.01
C GLU A 264 7.35 -22.44 16.62
N LEU A 265 6.44 -23.37 16.35
CA LEU A 265 5.73 -23.44 15.06
C LEU A 265 4.87 -22.20 14.79
N ALA A 266 4.19 -21.65 15.81
CA ALA A 266 3.41 -20.43 15.67
C ALA A 266 4.29 -19.21 15.35
N CYS A 267 5.46 -19.12 15.98
CA CYS A 267 6.44 -18.07 15.71
C CYS A 267 7.05 -18.20 14.31
N ASP A 268 7.43 -19.40 13.89
CA ASP A 268 8.07 -19.65 12.59
C ASP A 268 7.13 -19.37 11.40
N LEU A 269 5.83 -19.59 11.59
CA LEU A 269 4.80 -19.36 10.56
C LEU A 269 4.18 -17.95 10.61
N TYR A 270 4.60 -17.12 11.57
CA TYR A 270 4.07 -15.76 11.77
C TYR A 270 2.54 -15.74 11.85
N VAL A 271 1.96 -16.56 12.73
CA VAL A 271 0.50 -16.63 12.97
C VAL A 271 0.17 -16.58 14.45
N SER A 272 -1.11 -16.32 14.77
CA SER A 272 -1.57 -16.41 16.15
C SER A 272 -1.66 -17.88 16.59
N PRO A 273 -1.36 -18.19 17.87
CA PRO A 273 -1.58 -19.52 18.45
C PRO A 273 -3.00 -20.04 18.20
N VAL A 274 -4.01 -19.19 18.39
CA VAL A 274 -5.42 -19.57 18.20
C VAL A 274 -5.70 -20.04 16.77
N ASN A 275 -5.20 -19.32 15.75
CA ASN A 275 -5.43 -19.70 14.36
C ASN A 275 -4.67 -20.97 13.99
N LEU A 276 -3.42 -21.13 14.47
CA LEU A 276 -2.65 -22.34 14.23
C LEU A 276 -3.32 -23.57 14.85
N ALA A 277 -3.76 -23.48 16.11
CA ALA A 277 -4.42 -24.59 16.81
C ALA A 277 -5.69 -25.04 16.08
N TRP A 278 -6.57 -24.10 15.69
CA TRP A 278 -7.75 -24.43 14.90
C TRP A 278 -7.41 -25.05 13.55
N ARG A 279 -6.38 -24.52 12.88
CA ARG A 279 -5.97 -25.02 11.57
C ARG A 279 -5.41 -26.45 11.67
N LEU A 280 -4.59 -26.75 12.67
CA LEU A 280 -4.07 -28.09 12.92
C LEU A 280 -5.21 -29.07 13.25
N PHE A 281 -6.15 -28.67 14.10
CA PHE A 281 -7.32 -29.48 14.46
C PHE A 281 -8.21 -29.78 13.24
N ASN A 282 -8.51 -28.77 12.41
CA ASN A 282 -9.32 -28.95 11.19
C ASN A 282 -8.62 -29.78 10.10
N LEU A 283 -7.32 -30.06 10.26
CA LEU A 283 -6.53 -30.94 9.40
C LEU A 283 -6.29 -32.31 10.04
N ASP A 284 -6.92 -32.59 11.18
CA ASP A 284 -6.77 -33.82 11.97
C ASP A 284 -5.31 -34.10 12.38
N LEU A 285 -4.51 -33.03 12.60
CA LEU A 285 -3.10 -33.13 13.00
C LEU A 285 -2.90 -33.10 14.52
N ILE A 286 -3.91 -32.64 15.25
CA ILE A 286 -3.99 -32.63 16.72
C ILE A 286 -5.41 -33.00 17.14
N ASP A 287 -5.56 -33.50 18.37
CA ASP A 287 -6.87 -33.79 18.95
C ASP A 287 -7.55 -32.55 19.56
N SER A 288 -8.78 -32.72 20.06
CA SER A 288 -9.55 -31.63 20.67
C SER A 288 -8.97 -31.11 21.98
N GLU A 289 -8.28 -31.96 22.76
CA GLU A 289 -7.67 -31.57 24.03
C GLU A 289 -6.45 -30.69 23.77
N GLN A 290 -5.58 -31.12 22.86
CA GLN A 290 -4.44 -30.35 22.36
C GLN A 290 -4.89 -29.01 21.77
N CYS A 291 -5.94 -29.00 20.95
CA CYS A 291 -6.50 -27.77 20.39
C CYS A 291 -6.96 -26.80 21.48
N ALA A 292 -7.71 -27.29 22.49
CA ALA A 292 -8.17 -26.46 23.60
C ALA A 292 -7.01 -25.88 24.42
N ARG A 293 -5.99 -26.72 24.72
CA ARG A 293 -4.78 -26.30 25.43
C ARG A 293 -4.01 -25.22 24.66
N PHE A 294 -3.74 -25.45 23.38
CA PHE A 294 -2.95 -24.53 22.56
C PHE A 294 -3.65 -23.20 22.26
N ARG A 295 -4.98 -23.19 22.17
CA ARG A 295 -5.76 -21.94 22.03
C ARG A 295 -5.68 -21.03 23.25
N ALA A 296 -5.31 -21.54 24.42
CA ALA A 296 -5.12 -20.74 25.63
C ALA A 296 -3.77 -19.99 25.64
N ILE A 297 -2.83 -20.35 24.77
CA ILE A 297 -1.53 -19.70 24.67
C ILE A 297 -1.68 -18.36 23.94
N SER A 298 -1.31 -17.26 24.60
CA SER A 298 -1.22 -15.93 23.96
C SER A 298 0.02 -15.80 23.07
N ALA A 299 0.03 -14.84 22.15
CA ALA A 299 1.18 -14.58 21.29
C ALA A 299 2.46 -14.27 22.08
N LEU A 300 2.35 -13.52 23.19
CA LEU A 300 3.48 -13.23 24.07
C LEU A 300 3.97 -14.49 24.79
N GLN A 301 3.06 -15.34 25.31
CA GLN A 301 3.45 -16.61 25.91
C GLN A 301 4.13 -17.54 24.90
N ALA A 302 3.64 -17.61 23.66
CA ALA A 302 4.29 -18.38 22.60
C ALA A 302 5.71 -17.84 22.33
N ALA A 303 5.88 -16.52 22.21
CA ALA A 303 7.20 -15.92 22.03
C ALA A 303 8.15 -16.20 23.20
N THR A 304 7.65 -16.23 24.44
CA THR A 304 8.45 -16.63 25.61
C THR A 304 8.84 -18.10 25.56
N LEU A 305 7.89 -19.01 25.31
CA LEU A 305 8.13 -20.46 25.24
C LEU A 305 9.13 -20.83 24.15
N ALA A 306 9.12 -20.11 23.02
CA ALA A 306 9.98 -20.33 21.87
C ALA A 306 11.33 -19.58 21.92
N ASP A 307 11.61 -18.81 22.98
CA ASP A 307 12.79 -17.93 23.06
C ASP A 307 12.87 -16.94 21.86
N ARG A 308 11.77 -16.21 21.59
CA ARG A 308 11.59 -15.29 20.45
C ARG A 308 11.06 -13.89 20.84
N LEU A 309 11.21 -13.48 22.11
CA LEU A 309 10.68 -12.20 22.61
C LEU A 309 11.16 -10.97 21.80
N GLU A 310 12.45 -10.89 21.47
CA GLU A 310 12.98 -9.77 20.68
C GLU A 310 12.31 -9.69 19.29
N SER A 311 12.22 -10.85 18.61
CA SER A 311 11.55 -10.96 17.32
C SER A 311 10.06 -10.59 17.40
N HIS A 312 9.39 -10.94 18.49
CA HIS A 312 7.98 -10.60 18.74
C HIS A 312 7.79 -9.08 18.88
N TRP A 313 8.63 -8.41 19.68
CA TRP A 313 8.55 -6.95 19.85
C TRP A 313 8.90 -6.19 18.58
N ALA A 314 9.91 -6.64 17.83
CA ALA A 314 10.24 -6.06 16.53
C ALA A 314 9.07 -6.18 15.55
N TRP A 315 8.31 -7.28 15.60
CA TRP A 315 7.14 -7.47 14.73
C TRP A 315 5.99 -6.54 15.12
N ILE A 316 5.71 -6.35 16.42
CA ILE A 316 4.73 -5.37 16.91
C ILE A 316 5.11 -3.95 16.48
N ALA A 317 6.36 -3.56 16.70
CA ALA A 317 6.86 -2.24 16.32
C ALA A 317 6.67 -1.99 14.81
N SER A 318 6.98 -2.98 13.97
CA SER A 318 6.80 -2.89 12.52
C SER A 318 5.33 -2.78 12.10
N ALA A 319 4.44 -3.59 12.66
CA ALA A 319 3.01 -3.58 12.32
C ALA A 319 2.30 -2.30 12.77
N GLY A 320 2.84 -1.61 13.78
CA GLY A 320 2.38 -0.31 14.27
C GLY A 320 2.80 0.89 13.40
N GLN A 321 3.64 0.70 12.37
CA GLN A 321 4.09 1.78 11.50
C GLN A 321 3.27 1.87 10.20
N PRO A 322 2.83 3.09 9.80
CA PRO A 322 2.29 3.34 8.49
C PRO A 322 3.32 3.05 7.40
N ARG A 323 2.83 2.59 6.27
CA ARG A 323 3.63 2.21 5.12
C ARG A 323 2.88 2.57 3.84
N ILE A 324 3.58 3.09 2.84
CA ILE A 324 3.06 3.30 1.49
C ILE A 324 3.69 2.28 0.54
N SER A 325 3.00 1.93 -0.55
CA SER A 325 3.53 1.01 -1.56
C SER A 325 4.84 1.53 -2.13
N VAL A 326 5.87 0.70 -2.07
CA VAL A 326 7.19 1.02 -2.62
C VAL A 326 7.17 1.02 -4.16
N PRO A 327 6.51 0.06 -4.85
CA PRO A 327 6.32 0.14 -6.29
C PRO A 327 5.71 1.46 -6.76
N LEU A 328 4.63 1.94 -6.14
CA LEU A 328 4.00 3.20 -6.53
C LEU A 328 4.94 4.40 -6.35
N VAL A 329 5.64 4.47 -5.21
CA VAL A 329 6.64 5.52 -4.96
C VAL A 329 7.78 5.46 -5.98
N ARG A 330 8.27 4.27 -6.30
CA ARG A 330 9.34 4.05 -7.28
C ARG A 330 8.91 4.50 -8.67
N THR A 331 7.70 4.14 -9.10
CA THR A 331 7.16 4.53 -10.41
C THR A 331 6.94 6.03 -10.51
N ALA A 332 6.38 6.66 -9.46
CA ALA A 332 6.23 8.11 -9.41
C ALA A 332 7.59 8.84 -9.45
N PHE A 333 8.59 8.30 -8.77
CA PHE A 333 9.95 8.82 -8.82
C PHE A 333 10.60 8.64 -10.19
N GLN A 334 10.37 7.50 -10.86
CA GLN A 334 10.85 7.26 -12.21
C GLN A 334 10.25 8.26 -13.21
N ALA A 335 8.93 8.49 -13.16
CA ALA A 335 8.28 9.50 -13.99
C ALA A 335 8.87 10.91 -13.78
N TYR A 336 9.21 11.26 -12.53
CA TYR A 336 9.91 12.50 -12.23
C TYR A 336 11.32 12.54 -12.83
N GLN A 337 12.11 11.47 -12.67
CA GLN A 337 13.48 11.39 -13.19
C GLN A 337 13.54 11.48 -14.72
N GLN A 338 12.56 10.90 -15.42
CA GLN A 338 12.44 11.01 -16.89
C GLN A 338 11.91 12.38 -17.34
N GLY A 339 11.44 13.20 -16.39
CA GLY A 339 10.92 14.53 -16.66
C GLY A 339 9.48 14.54 -17.18
N ASP A 340 8.75 13.42 -17.13
CA ASP A 340 7.35 13.32 -17.57
C ASP A 340 6.40 14.04 -16.61
N THR A 341 6.83 14.21 -15.36
CA THR A 341 6.11 14.95 -14.32
C THR A 341 7.04 15.84 -13.51
N THR A 342 6.48 16.62 -12.59
CA THR A 342 7.23 17.47 -11.66
C THR A 342 7.45 16.78 -10.31
N LEU A 343 8.14 17.40 -9.34
CA LEU A 343 8.38 16.76 -8.04
C LEU A 343 7.11 16.75 -7.17
N ARG A 344 6.19 17.67 -7.44
CA ARG A 344 4.96 17.88 -6.66
C ARG A 344 4.07 16.64 -6.53
N PRO A 345 3.78 15.84 -7.57
CA PRO A 345 3.02 14.59 -7.40
C PRO A 345 3.70 13.60 -6.44
N LEU A 346 5.02 13.41 -6.53
CA LEU A 346 5.74 12.55 -5.60
C LEU A 346 5.70 13.08 -4.16
N ALA A 347 5.86 14.39 -3.97
CA ALA A 347 5.74 15.03 -2.66
C ALA A 347 4.33 14.85 -2.06
N ASN A 348 3.28 15.05 -2.88
CA ASN A 348 1.89 14.81 -2.49
C ASN A 348 1.63 13.33 -2.15
N LEU A 349 2.21 12.39 -2.90
CA LEU A 349 2.10 10.96 -2.66
C LEU A 349 2.65 10.60 -1.28
N LEU A 350 3.86 11.09 -0.98
CA LEU A 350 4.58 10.89 0.28
C LEU A 350 4.06 11.76 1.44
N ARG A 351 3.14 12.69 1.17
CA ARG A 351 2.62 13.68 2.13
C ARG A 351 3.73 14.52 2.77
N VAL A 352 4.71 14.95 1.96
CA VAL A 352 5.80 15.85 2.36
C VAL A 352 5.80 17.10 1.49
N ASP A 353 6.47 18.15 1.96
CA ASP A 353 6.66 19.35 1.15
C ASP A 353 7.71 19.15 0.03
N THR A 354 7.51 19.84 -1.10
CA THR A 354 8.43 19.76 -2.26
C THR A 354 9.83 20.26 -1.96
N ALA A 355 10.01 21.27 -1.10
CA ALA A 355 11.33 21.75 -0.72
C ALA A 355 12.05 20.74 0.17
N HIS A 356 11.32 20.11 1.11
CA HIS A 356 11.88 19.04 1.95
C HIS A 356 12.33 17.84 1.11
N LEU A 357 11.49 17.39 0.17
CA LEU A 357 11.83 16.28 -0.71
C LEU A 357 13.03 16.60 -1.61
N ARG A 358 13.09 17.82 -2.15
CA ARG A 358 14.23 18.29 -2.95
C ARG A 358 15.53 18.29 -2.14
N GLN A 359 15.50 18.80 -0.91
CA GLN A 359 16.66 18.78 -0.01
C GLN A 359 17.12 17.35 0.30
N ALA A 360 16.19 16.42 0.53
CA ALA A 360 16.51 15.02 0.77
C ALA A 360 17.19 14.35 -0.45
N MET A 361 16.79 14.74 -1.66
CA MET A 361 17.36 14.23 -2.92
C MET A 361 18.73 14.81 -3.26
N ASP A 362 18.97 16.08 -2.94
CA ASP A 362 20.24 16.78 -3.21
C ASP A 362 21.37 16.31 -2.25
N GLY A 363 21.03 15.49 -1.26
CA GLY A 363 21.94 14.89 -0.28
C GLY A 363 22.17 15.82 0.91
N ALA A 364 21.84 15.35 2.11
CA ALA A 364 22.43 15.89 3.32
C ALA A 364 23.94 15.61 3.25
N ARG A 365 24.74 16.63 2.89
CA ARG A 365 26.18 16.58 3.16
C ARG A 365 26.32 16.53 4.68
N GLU A 366 26.47 15.34 5.25
CA GLU A 366 26.93 15.21 6.64
C GLU A 366 28.32 15.85 6.70
N GLU A 367 28.42 16.99 7.39
CA GLU A 367 29.71 17.49 7.83
C GLU A 367 30.31 16.41 8.75
N SER A 368 31.52 15.96 8.42
CA SER A 368 32.16 14.91 9.19
C SER A 368 32.31 15.39 10.64
N PRO A 369 31.86 14.63 11.65
CA PRO A 369 32.09 14.97 13.06
C PRO A 369 33.59 14.96 13.44
N LEU A 370 34.49 14.63 12.49
CA LEU A 370 35.94 14.65 12.63
C LEU A 370 36.60 15.92 12.09
N SER A 371 35.83 16.93 11.65
CA SER A 371 36.40 18.19 11.11
C SER A 371 36.72 19.25 12.18
N SER A 372 36.97 18.87 13.43
CA SER A 372 37.36 19.79 14.53
C SER A 372 38.80 19.63 14.94
#